data_AF-B7S8K8-F1
#
_entry.id   AF-B7S8K8-F1
#
_cell.length_a   1.000
_cell.length_b   1.000
_cell.length_c   1.000
_cell.angle_alpha   90.00
_cell.angle_beta   90.00
_cell.angle_gamma   90.00
#
_symmetry.space_group_name_H-M   'P 1'
#
loop_
_entity.id
_entity.type
_entity.pdbx_description
1 polymer ?
#
loop_
_entity_poly.entity_id
_entity_poly.type
_entity_poly.pdbx_seq_one_letter_code
_entity_poly.pdbx_strand_id
1 'polypeptide(L)'
;MKKKKDKKAFCDNCRILVHCNAHQVTRSISVYEKIIEKAMRHLHQVPCWIPREWLAFPWHPLRVTISMEILEYYLKHGSPEGSAVRINGITARLQLYNQTFWMKDDLDLQTRPNEGYYSFLIPCIYCSKL
;
A
#
# COMPACT_ATOMS: atom_id res chain seq x y z
N MET A 1 4.08 33.24 3.43
CA MET A 1 3.71 32.06 2.62
C MET A 1 4.62 30.88 3.00
N LYS A 2 4.09 29.84 3.66
CA LYS A 2 4.86 28.63 4.00
C LYS A 2 4.95 27.74 2.75
N LYS A 3 6.16 27.56 2.20
CA LYS A 3 6.45 26.61 1.12
C LYS A 3 6.17 25.19 1.63
N LYS A 4 5.19 24.49 1.05
CA LYS A 4 5.03 23.04 1.24
C LYS A 4 6.25 22.37 0.59
N LYS A 5 7.06 21.67 1.39
CA LYS A 5 8.13 20.81 0.89
C LYS A 5 7.48 19.56 0.32
N ASP A 6 7.57 19.37 -0.98
CA ASP A 6 7.24 18.11 -1.63
C ASP A 6 8.18 17.03 -1.12
N LYS A 7 7.65 16.10 -0.30
CA LYS A 7 8.38 14.90 0.10
C LYS A 7 8.33 13.92 -1.08
N LYS A 8 9.39 13.90 -1.88
CA LYS A 8 9.59 12.87 -2.91
C LYS A 8 9.91 11.55 -2.22
N ALA A 9 8.98 10.60 -2.24
CA ALA A 9 9.28 9.20 -1.96
C ALA A 9 9.89 8.59 -3.22
N PHE A 10 11.11 8.06 -3.11
CA PHE A 10 11.90 7.56 -4.24
C PHE A 10 11.95 6.03 -4.18
N CYS A 11 11.65 5.38 -5.30
CA CYS A 11 11.92 3.96 -5.50
C CYS A 11 13.19 3.86 -6.33
N ASP A 12 14.32 3.50 -5.71
CA ASP A 12 15.64 3.39 -6.38
C ASP A 12 15.64 2.41 -7.58
N ASN A 13 14.64 1.53 -7.65
CA ASN A 13 14.50 0.53 -8.72
C ASN A 13 13.66 1.02 -9.92
N CYS A 14 12.94 2.13 -9.80
CA CYS A 14 12.13 2.69 -10.90
C CYS A 14 12.94 3.82 -11.60
N ARG A 15 13.78 3.44 -12.59
CA ARG A 15 14.53 4.34 -13.52
C ARG A 15 13.62 5.21 -14.42
N ILE A 16 12.38 5.47 -14.02
CA ILE A 16 11.39 6.24 -14.77
C ILE A 16 10.85 7.32 -13.83
N LEU A 17 11.19 8.58 -14.11
CA LEU A 17 10.48 9.76 -13.61
C LEU A 17 9.03 9.67 -14.11
N VAL A 18 8.07 9.45 -13.20
CA VAL A 18 6.65 9.55 -13.54
C VAL A 18 6.03 10.67 -12.72
N HIS A 19 5.57 11.70 -13.42
CA HIS A 19 4.68 12.72 -12.90
C HIS A 19 3.27 12.12 -12.84
N CYS A 20 2.74 11.86 -11.65
CA CYS A 20 1.33 11.51 -11.48
C CYS A 20 0.56 12.76 -11.06
N ASN A 21 -0.31 13.26 -11.94
CA ASN A 21 -1.30 14.27 -11.58
C ASN A 21 -2.44 13.59 -10.81
N ALA A 22 -2.64 14.00 -9.57
CA ALA A 22 -3.75 13.57 -8.73
C ALA A 22 -5.06 14.11 -9.29
N HIS A 23 -5.69 13.37 -10.21
CA HIS A 23 -7.10 13.55 -10.53
C HIS A 23 -7.93 12.57 -9.71
N GLN A 24 -8.96 13.08 -9.04
CA GLN A 24 -9.90 12.31 -8.23
C GLN A 24 -10.57 11.25 -9.11
N VAL A 25 -10.41 9.97 -8.78
CA VAL A 25 -11.03 8.86 -9.51
C VAL A 25 -12.11 8.22 -8.64
N THR A 26 -13.37 8.50 -8.97
CA THR A 26 -14.57 7.82 -8.45
C THR A 26 -14.90 6.61 -9.33
N ARG A 27 -14.06 5.57 -9.35
CA ARG A 27 -14.35 4.35 -10.14
C ARG A 27 -14.92 3.24 -9.24
N SER A 28 -15.72 2.35 -9.84
CA SER A 28 -16.31 1.20 -9.17
C SER A 28 -15.27 0.11 -8.87
N ILE A 29 -15.48 -0.67 -7.80
CA ILE A 29 -14.59 -1.77 -7.33
C ILE A 29 -14.18 -2.72 -8.47
N SER A 30 -15.11 -3.07 -9.37
CA SER A 30 -14.87 -3.98 -10.51
C SER A 30 -13.85 -3.46 -11.53
N VAL A 31 -13.64 -2.15 -11.60
CA VAL A 31 -12.61 -1.55 -12.46
C VAL A 31 -11.24 -1.67 -11.79
N TYR A 32 -11.17 -1.53 -10.46
CA TYR A 32 -9.94 -1.73 -9.69
C TYR A 32 -9.49 -3.18 -9.69
N GLU A 33 -10.39 -4.14 -9.55
CA GLU A 33 -10.06 -5.58 -9.64
C GLU A 33 -9.41 -5.92 -10.98
N LYS A 34 -9.99 -5.48 -12.10
CA LYS A 34 -9.42 -5.71 -13.44
C LYS A 34 -8.09 -5.00 -13.66
N ILE A 35 -7.94 -3.78 -13.13
CA ILE A 35 -6.67 -3.04 -13.18
C ILE A 35 -5.63 -3.79 -12.37
N ILE A 36 -5.97 -4.23 -11.16
CA ILE A 36 -5.08 -4.95 -10.26
C ILE A 36 -4.70 -6.31 -10.85
N GLU A 37 -5.63 -7.08 -11.40
CA GLU A 37 -5.33 -8.36 -12.06
C GLU A 37 -4.42 -8.19 -13.28
N LYS A 38 -4.62 -7.13 -14.07
CA LYS A 38 -3.76 -6.82 -15.22
C LYS A 38 -2.39 -6.32 -14.78
N ALA A 39 -2.36 -5.52 -13.72
CA ALA A 39 -1.17 -4.99 -13.06
C ALA A 39 -0.33 -6.12 -12.44
N MET A 40 -0.97 -7.06 -11.74
CA MET A 40 -0.33 -8.20 -11.07
C MET A 40 0.42 -9.14 -12.00
N ARG A 41 0.18 -9.10 -13.32
CA ARG A 41 0.90 -9.94 -14.29
C ARG A 41 2.33 -9.46 -14.58
N HIS A 42 2.64 -8.17 -14.35
CA HIS A 42 3.94 -7.58 -14.71
C HIS A 42 4.45 -6.48 -13.76
N LEU A 43 3.82 -6.23 -12.62
CA LEU A 43 4.31 -5.20 -11.70
C LEU A 43 5.45 -5.68 -10.83
N HIS A 44 6.44 -4.78 -10.68
CA HIS A 44 7.35 -4.76 -9.55
C HIS A 44 6.56 -4.93 -8.25
N GLN A 45 6.92 -5.96 -7.48
CA GLN A 45 6.34 -6.24 -6.17
C GLN A 45 7.31 -5.78 -5.10
N VAL A 46 6.76 -5.30 -3.99
CA VAL A 46 7.53 -4.88 -2.83
C VAL A 46 7.05 -5.65 -1.60
N PRO A 47 7.96 -5.97 -0.65
CA PRO A 47 7.57 -6.57 0.61
C PRO A 47 6.78 -5.56 1.44
N CYS A 48 5.73 -6.06 2.08
CA CYS A 48 4.91 -5.36 3.06
C CYS A 48 4.65 -6.31 4.22
N TRP A 49 4.98 -5.89 5.43
CA TRP A 49 4.75 -6.70 6.63
C TRP A 49 3.32 -6.47 7.11
N ILE A 50 2.53 -7.54 7.19
CA ILE A 50 1.11 -7.50 7.54
C ILE A 50 0.83 -8.29 8.81
N PRO A 51 -0.22 -7.96 9.59
CA PRO A 51 -0.63 -8.77 10.74
C PRO A 51 -0.81 -10.23 10.35
N ARG A 52 -0.21 -11.15 11.11
CA ARG A 52 -0.23 -12.59 10.80
C ARG A 52 -1.63 -13.16 10.85
N GLU A 53 -2.52 -12.58 11.65
CA GLU A 53 -3.94 -12.91 11.75
C GLU A 53 -4.66 -12.77 10.40
N TRP A 54 -4.18 -11.88 9.52
CA TRP A 54 -4.75 -11.74 8.18
C TRP A 54 -4.45 -12.94 7.28
N LEU A 55 -3.49 -13.81 7.63
CA LEU A 55 -3.23 -15.04 6.88
C LEU A 55 -4.35 -16.09 7.01
N ALA A 56 -5.32 -15.88 7.90
CA ALA A 56 -6.55 -16.66 7.93
C ALA A 56 -7.45 -16.42 6.70
N PHE A 57 -7.17 -15.36 5.91
CA PHE A 57 -7.93 -15.01 4.71
C PHE A 57 -7.26 -15.54 3.43
N PRO A 58 -8.05 -15.85 2.38
CA PRO A 58 -7.50 -16.25 1.09
C PRO A 58 -6.53 -15.20 0.54
N TRP A 59 -5.38 -15.65 0.05
CA TRP A 59 -4.25 -14.78 -0.33
C TRP A 59 -4.59 -13.74 -1.39
N HIS A 60 -5.38 -14.13 -2.40
CA HIS A 60 -5.69 -13.23 -3.51
C HIS A 60 -6.61 -12.07 -3.08
N PRO A 61 -7.79 -12.32 -2.46
CA PRO A 61 -8.60 -11.26 -1.85
C PRO A 61 -7.82 -10.38 -0.88
N LEU A 62 -7.01 -10.96 0.00
CA LEU A 62 -6.19 -10.22 0.96
C LEU A 62 -5.26 -9.22 0.25
N ARG A 63 -4.57 -9.69 -0.80
CA ARG A 63 -3.68 -8.83 -1.60
C ARG A 63 -4.45 -7.72 -2.31
N VAL A 64 -5.60 -8.03 -2.91
CA VAL A 64 -6.43 -7.04 -3.61
C VAL A 64 -6.90 -5.97 -2.63
N THR A 65 -7.48 -6.36 -1.49
CA THR A 65 -7.96 -5.43 -0.47
C THR A 65 -6.86 -4.50 0.02
N ILE A 66 -5.71 -5.03 0.45
CA ILE A 66 -4.60 -4.20 0.94
C ILE A 66 -4.11 -3.24 -0.16
N SER A 67 -3.95 -3.74 -1.39
CA SER A 67 -3.42 -2.94 -2.49
C SER A 67 -4.37 -1.82 -2.90
N MET A 68 -5.69 -2.09 -2.92
CA MET A 68 -6.71 -1.08 -3.24
C MET A 68 -6.72 0.05 -2.22
N GLU A 69 -6.79 -0.28 -0.94
CA GLU A 69 -6.87 0.71 0.14
C GLU A 69 -5.61 1.61 0.17
N ILE A 70 -4.43 1.03 -0.07
CA ILE A 70 -3.21 1.83 -0.14
C ILE A 70 -3.20 2.70 -1.41
N LEU A 71 -3.63 2.17 -2.56
CA LEU A 71 -3.67 2.91 -3.81
C LEU A 71 -4.68 4.07 -3.75
N GLU A 72 -5.89 3.84 -3.27
CA GLU A 72 -6.92 4.86 -3.12
C GLU A 72 -6.46 5.98 -2.18
N TYR A 73 -5.87 5.60 -1.04
CA TYR A 73 -5.29 6.57 -0.11
C TYR A 73 -4.17 7.37 -0.77
N TYR A 74 -3.25 6.71 -1.48
CA TYR A 74 -2.17 7.37 -2.21
C TYR A 74 -2.68 8.36 -3.26
N LEU A 75 -3.69 7.99 -4.06
CA LEU A 75 -4.29 8.88 -5.07
C LEU A 75 -4.92 10.12 -4.45
N LYS A 76 -5.50 9.97 -3.25
CA LYS A 76 -6.17 11.06 -2.54
C LYS A 76 -5.20 11.97 -1.79
N HIS A 77 -4.12 11.42 -1.23
CA HIS A 77 -3.25 12.12 -0.28
C HIS A 77 -1.83 12.37 -0.80
N GLY A 78 -1.43 11.78 -1.93
CA GLY A 78 -0.10 11.88 -2.52
C GLY A 78 0.98 11.10 -1.77
N SER A 79 0.60 10.31 -0.76
CA SER A 79 1.47 9.44 0.03
C SER A 79 0.71 8.17 0.42
N PRO A 80 1.32 6.97 0.36
CA PRO A 80 0.68 5.75 0.81
C PRO A 80 0.70 5.61 2.33
N GLU A 81 1.64 6.27 3.02
CA GLU A 81 1.79 6.23 4.48
C GLU A 81 0.57 6.83 5.19
N GLY A 82 0.04 6.09 6.17
CA GLY A 82 -1.19 6.42 6.88
C GLY A 82 -2.45 5.75 6.31
N SER A 83 -2.38 5.10 5.15
CA SER A 83 -3.48 4.26 4.64
C SER A 83 -3.89 3.23 5.69
N ALA A 84 -5.19 3.12 5.96
CA ALA A 84 -5.72 2.23 6.98
C ALA A 84 -6.52 1.11 6.33
N VAL A 85 -6.24 -0.14 6.72
CA VAL A 85 -6.98 -1.32 6.27
C VAL A 85 -7.58 -1.99 7.50
N ARG A 86 -8.88 -2.34 7.42
CA ARG A 86 -9.58 -3.04 8.49
C ARG A 86 -10.02 -4.42 8.02
N ILE A 87 -9.43 -5.46 8.58
CA ILE A 87 -9.76 -6.86 8.29
C ILE A 87 -9.96 -7.59 9.62
N ASN A 88 -11.12 -8.23 9.77
CA ASN A 88 -11.48 -9.01 10.97
C ASN A 88 -11.33 -8.26 12.31
N GLY A 89 -11.72 -6.99 12.35
CA GLY A 89 -11.61 -6.15 13.56
C GLY A 89 -10.21 -5.57 13.81
N ILE A 90 -9.17 -6.07 13.15
CA ILE A 90 -7.82 -5.50 13.20
C ILE A 90 -7.78 -4.32 12.24
N THR A 91 -7.44 -3.14 12.76
CA THR A 91 -7.21 -1.93 11.95
C THR A 91 -5.72 -1.68 11.94
N ALA A 92 -5.11 -1.77 10.77
CA ALA A 92 -3.69 -1.54 10.61
C ALA A 92 -3.43 -0.36 9.66
N ARG A 93 -2.41 0.43 9.95
CA ARG A 93 -1.98 1.58 9.15
C ARG A 93 -0.64 1.34 8.50
N LEU A 94 -0.54 1.73 7.24
CA LEU A 94 0.71 1.65 6.49
C LEU A 94 1.73 2.64 7.06
N GLN A 95 2.87 2.10 7.47
CA GLN A 95 4.05 2.82 7.92
C GLN A 95 5.26 2.39 7.09
N LEU A 96 6.31 3.22 7.08
CA LEU A 96 7.58 2.87 6.49
C LEU A 96 8.58 2.58 7.61
N TYR A 97 9.05 1.33 7.70
CA TYR A 97 10.08 0.91 8.66
C TYR A 97 11.28 0.34 7.89
N ASN A 98 12.46 0.94 8.05
CA ASN A 98 13.69 0.53 7.34
C ASN A 98 13.46 0.29 5.84
N GLN A 99 12.81 1.24 5.15
CA GLN A 99 12.48 1.18 3.72
C GLN A 99 11.49 0.07 3.32
N THR A 100 10.94 -0.67 4.27
CA THR A 100 9.94 -1.72 4.04
C THR A 100 8.58 -1.24 4.53
N PHE A 101 7.55 -1.53 3.76
CA PHE A 101 6.19 -1.22 4.16
C PHE A 101 5.75 -2.11 5.32
N TRP A 102 4.99 -1.53 6.23
CA TRP A 102 4.49 -2.19 7.42
C TRP A 102 3.06 -1.76 7.69
N MET A 103 2.11 -2.68 7.58
CA MET A 103 0.74 -2.50 8.04
C MET A 103 0.70 -2.69 9.55
N LYS A 104 1.06 -1.65 10.30
CA LYS A 104 1.12 -1.68 11.76
C LYS A 104 -0.28 -1.69 12.36
N ASP A 105 -0.62 -2.66 13.20
CA ASP A 105 -1.87 -2.65 13.97
C ASP A 105 -1.91 -1.41 14.89
N ASP A 106 -3.04 -0.70 14.90
CA ASP A 106 -3.28 0.47 15.76
C ASP A 106 -3.16 0.12 17.26
N LEU A 107 -3.39 -1.15 17.63
CA LEU A 107 -3.23 -1.65 19.01
C LEU A 107 -1.80 -2.09 19.33
N ASP A 108 -0.93 -2.23 18.32
CA ASP A 108 0.46 -2.63 18.53
C ASP A 108 1.30 -1.44 19.05
N LEU A 109 1.79 -1.57 20.28
CA LEU A 109 2.62 -0.55 20.92
C LEU A 109 4.08 -0.59 20.47
N GLN A 110 4.47 -1.59 19.68
CA GLN A 110 5.86 -1.75 19.25
C GLN A 110 6.25 -0.67 18.24
N THR A 111 7.53 -0.27 18.27
CA THR A 111 8.10 0.74 17.37
C THR A 111 8.75 0.13 16.12
N ARG A 112 8.87 -1.20 16.11
CA ARG A 112 9.37 -2.00 15.00
C ARG A 112 8.50 -3.22 14.88
N PRO A 113 8.38 -3.82 13.69
CA PRO A 113 7.61 -5.01 13.57
C PRO A 113 8.33 -6.21 14.22
N ASN A 114 7.55 -7.22 14.59
CA ASN A 114 7.97 -8.40 15.35
C ASN A 114 7.46 -9.69 14.67
N GLU A 115 7.52 -10.82 15.38
CA GLU A 115 7.10 -12.14 14.90
C GLU A 115 5.59 -12.25 14.59
N GLY A 116 4.78 -11.33 15.11
CA GLY A 116 3.35 -11.18 14.83
C GLY A 116 3.05 -10.67 13.42
N TYR A 117 4.07 -10.32 12.64
CA TYR A 117 3.92 -9.90 11.24
C TYR A 117 4.45 -10.95 10.26
N TYR A 118 3.85 -10.94 9.06
CA TYR A 118 4.26 -11.78 7.93
C TYR A 118 4.67 -10.92 6.74
N SER A 119 5.78 -11.27 6.08
CA SER A 119 6.24 -10.59 4.88
C SER A 119 5.40 -11.00 3.68
N PHE A 120 4.53 -10.10 3.24
CA PHE A 120 3.59 -10.29 2.14
C PHE A 120 3.98 -9.44 0.93
N LEU A 121 3.88 -9.98 -0.28
CA LEU A 121 4.19 -9.24 -1.50
C LEU A 121 2.96 -8.49 -1.98
N ILE A 122 3.11 -7.17 -2.16
CA ILE A 122 2.10 -6.29 -2.77
C ILE A 122 2.65 -5.62 -4.03
N PRO A 123 1.80 -5.21 -4.99
CA PRO A 123 2.22 -4.38 -6.11
C PRO A 123 2.86 -3.08 -5.62
N CYS A 124 3.92 -2.63 -6.28
CA CYS A 124 4.55 -1.35 -5.96
C CYS A 124 3.61 -0.19 -6.27
N ILE A 125 3.10 0.48 -5.23
CA ILE A 125 2.14 1.59 -5.36
C ILE A 125 2.69 2.73 -6.23
N TYR A 126 3.99 2.98 -6.18
CA TYR A 126 4.64 4.03 -6.99
C TYR A 126 4.78 3.67 -8.46
N CYS A 127 4.80 2.38 -8.81
CA CYS A 127 4.99 1.93 -10.18
C CYS A 127 3.67 1.37 -10.78
N SER A 128 2.57 1.38 -9.99
CA SER A 128 1.18 1.25 -10.45
C SER A 128 0.79 2.44 -11.31
N LYS A 129 1.07 2.34 -12.61
CA LYS A 129 0.47 3.23 -13.62
C LYS A 129 -1.04 2.99 -13.62
N LEU A 130 -1.82 3.98 -13.20
CA LEU A 130 -3.23 4.10 -13.57
C LEU A 130 -3.37 4.84 -14.89
#